data_AF-A0AA40LH80-F1
#
_entry.id   AF-A0AA40LH80-F1
#
_cell.length_a   1.000
_cell.length_b   1.000
_cell.length_c   1.000
_cell.angle_alpha   90.00
_cell.angle_beta   90.00
_cell.angle_gamma   90.00
#
_symmetry.space_group_name_H-M   'P 1'
#
loop_
_entity.id
_entity.type
_entity.pdbx_description
1 polymer ?
#
loop_
_entity_poly.entity_id
_entity_poly.type
_entity_poly.pdbx_seq_one_letter_code
_entity_poly.pdbx_strand_id
1 'polypeptide(L)'
;MEETLRITQRYVTWLYFQRFVLSGNLHGGSVVASYPFDDSPEHKATGIYSKTSDDEVFKYLAKAYASNHPIMKTGAPHCPGEEDETFTDGITNGAHWYDVE
;
A
#
# COMPACT_ATOMS: atom_id res chain seq x y z
N MET A 1 16.13 2.27 -18.32
CA MET A 1 16.23 0.87 -17.87
C MET A 1 17.45 0.64 -16.97
N GLU A 2 18.66 1.00 -17.41
CA GLU A 2 19.89 0.78 -16.60
C GLU A 2 19.92 1.60 -15.30
N GLU A 3 19.41 2.83 -15.32
CA GLU A 3 19.35 3.71 -14.14
C GLU A 3 18.34 3.24 -13.09
N THR A 4 17.15 2.78 -13.52
CA THR A 4 16.12 2.19 -12.65
C THR A 4 16.66 0.97 -11.89
N LEU A 5 17.38 0.08 -12.58
CA LEU A 5 18.05 -1.07 -11.97
C LEU A 5 19.07 -0.64 -10.89
N ARG A 6 19.82 0.45 -11.12
CA ARG A 6 20.80 0.96 -10.14
C ARG A 6 20.15 1.53 -8.88
N ILE A 7 19.02 2.21 -9.00
CA ILE A 7 18.27 2.75 -7.85
C ILE A 7 17.75 1.59 -6.99
N THR A 8 17.10 0.59 -7.62
CA THR A 8 16.59 -0.59 -6.90
C THR A 8 17.72 -1.34 -6.20
N GLN A 9 18.85 -1.58 -6.87
CA GLN A 9 20.01 -2.25 -6.27
C GLN A 9 20.55 -1.50 -5.05
N ARG A 10 20.66 -0.16 -5.12
CA ARG A 10 21.10 0.68 -4.01
C ARG A 10 20.13 0.62 -2.84
N TYR A 11 18.83 0.67 -3.12
CA TYR A 11 17.80 0.59 -2.10
C TYR A 11 17.80 -0.78 -1.39
N VAL A 12 17.84 -1.88 -2.17
CA VAL A 12 17.96 -3.24 -1.62
C VAL A 12 19.21 -3.38 -0.76
N THR A 13 20.37 -2.91 -1.25
CA THR A 13 21.62 -2.92 -0.49
C THR A 13 21.46 -2.20 0.85
N TRP A 14 20.89 -0.99 0.83
CA TRP A 14 20.67 -0.20 2.04
C TRP A 14 19.72 -0.89 3.03
N LEU A 15 18.62 -1.49 2.54
CA LEU A 15 17.69 -2.26 3.37
C LEU A 15 18.37 -3.46 4.06
N TYR A 16 19.27 -4.16 3.37
CA TYR A 16 19.98 -5.31 3.94
C TYR A 16 20.97 -4.92 5.05
N PHE A 17 21.61 -3.75 4.95
CA PHE A 17 22.67 -3.34 5.88
C PHE A 17 22.18 -2.59 7.11
N GLN A 18 20.92 -2.17 7.14
CA GLN A 18 20.31 -1.49 8.28
C GLN A 18 19.26 -2.37 8.93
N ARG A 19 19.06 -2.20 10.24
CA ARG A 19 18.02 -2.93 10.99
C ARG A 19 16.72 -2.12 11.02
N PHE A 20 16.08 -1.96 9.86
CA PHE A 20 14.75 -1.36 9.79
C PHE A 20 13.72 -2.24 10.51
N VAL A 21 12.93 -1.65 11.40
CA VAL A 21 11.84 -2.34 12.12
C VAL A 21 10.49 -2.02 11.49
N LEU A 22 10.33 -0.80 10.96
CA LEU A 22 9.14 -0.32 10.29
C LEU A 22 9.55 0.56 9.11
N SER A 23 8.84 0.45 8.00
CA SER A 23 9.00 1.29 6.83
C SER A 23 7.63 1.66 6.23
N GLY A 24 7.63 2.70 5.41
CA GLY A 24 6.50 3.09 4.56
C GLY A 24 7.04 3.89 3.38
N ASN A 25 6.44 3.69 2.20
CA ASN A 25 6.74 4.46 1.00
C ASN A 25 5.54 5.39 0.69
N LEU A 26 5.78 6.47 -0.06
CA LEU A 26 4.76 7.46 -0.39
C LEU A 26 4.52 7.47 -1.89
N HIS A 27 3.25 7.39 -2.25
CA HIS A 27 2.76 7.40 -3.63
C HIS A 27 1.69 8.49 -3.78
N GLY A 28 1.40 8.85 -5.03
CA GLY A 28 0.28 9.72 -5.39
C GLY A 28 -0.59 9.04 -6.46
N GLY A 29 -1.84 9.46 -6.57
CA GLY A 29 -2.84 8.88 -7.48
C GLY A 29 -4.18 8.63 -6.77
N SER A 30 -4.11 8.18 -5.52
CA SER A 30 -5.26 8.05 -4.61
C SER A 30 -4.89 8.52 -3.20
N VAL A 31 -5.86 8.53 -2.28
CA VAL A 31 -5.69 8.89 -0.86
C VAL A 31 -6.16 7.72 0.01
N VAL A 32 -5.26 6.76 0.20
CA VAL A 32 -5.45 5.54 1.00
C VAL A 32 -4.12 5.09 1.60
N ALA A 33 -4.15 4.41 2.76
CA ALA A 33 -3.00 3.67 3.26
C ALA A 33 -3.10 2.20 2.83
N SER A 34 -2.30 1.82 1.83
CA SER A 34 -2.18 0.42 1.39
C SER A 34 -1.27 -0.38 2.33
N TYR A 35 -1.60 -1.65 2.56
CA TYR A 35 -0.78 -2.58 3.31
C TYR A 35 -0.65 -3.94 2.60
N PRO A 36 0.41 -4.72 2.90
CA PRO A 36 0.72 -5.94 2.15
C PRO A 36 -0.35 -7.05 2.30
N PHE A 37 -0.35 -8.04 1.40
CA PHE A 37 0.45 -8.09 0.17
C PHE A 37 -0.13 -7.22 -0.94
N ASP A 38 0.70 -6.85 -1.92
CA ASP A 38 0.31 -6.06 -3.10
C ASP A 38 -0.11 -6.95 -4.29
N ASP A 39 0.17 -8.26 -4.24
CA ASP A 39 -0.22 -9.26 -5.23
C ASP A 39 -0.83 -10.53 -4.58
N SER A 40 -1.39 -11.38 -5.44
CA SER A 40 -1.93 -12.68 -5.07
C SER A 40 -1.39 -13.78 -5.98
N PRO A 41 -1.22 -15.04 -5.51
CA PRO A 41 -0.81 -16.14 -6.39
C PRO A 41 -1.74 -16.36 -7.59
N GLU A 42 -3.00 -15.94 -7.48
CA GLU A 42 -4.00 -16.02 -8.55
C GLU A 42 -3.93 -14.88 -9.57
N HIS A 43 -3.19 -13.79 -9.29
CA HIS A 43 -3.01 -12.62 -10.15
C HIS A 43 -4.30 -12.13 -10.85
N LYS A 44 -5.38 -11.96 -10.08
CA LYS A 44 -6.64 -11.45 -10.65
C LYS A 44 -6.62 -9.93 -10.69
N ALA A 45 -6.72 -9.37 -11.89
CA ALA A 45 -6.73 -7.92 -12.13
C ALA A 45 -7.79 -7.14 -11.32
N THR A 46 -8.92 -7.78 -10.98
CA THR A 46 -9.98 -7.17 -10.13
C THR A 46 -9.60 -7.08 -8.65
N GLY A 47 -8.44 -7.59 -8.28
CA GLY A 47 -7.97 -7.72 -6.91
C GLY A 47 -8.53 -8.92 -6.15
N ILE A 48 -7.71 -9.47 -5.26
CA ILE A 48 -8.09 -10.47 -4.25
C ILE A 48 -7.37 -10.13 -2.96
N TYR A 49 -8.06 -10.24 -1.83
CA TYR A 49 -7.43 -10.10 -0.53
C TYR A 49 -6.30 -11.12 -0.32
N SER A 50 -5.09 -10.63 -0.15
CA SER A 50 -3.89 -11.45 0.03
C SER A 50 -3.31 -11.23 1.43
N LYS A 51 -3.60 -12.18 2.32
CA LYS A 51 -3.35 -12.06 3.77
C LYS A 51 -1.89 -12.33 4.13
N THR A 52 -1.29 -11.45 4.93
CA THR A 52 0.03 -11.69 5.54
C THR A 52 -0.08 -12.50 6.85
N SER A 53 1.04 -13.04 7.35
CA SER A 53 1.10 -13.62 8.69
C SER A 53 0.76 -12.62 9.80
N ASP A 54 1.08 -11.34 9.59
CA ASP A 54 0.98 -10.24 10.56
C ASP A 54 -0.12 -9.23 10.18
N ASP A 55 -1.16 -9.71 9.51
CA ASP A 55 -2.25 -8.92 8.91
C ASP A 55 -2.87 -7.88 9.86
N GLU A 56 -3.09 -8.26 11.12
CA GLU A 56 -3.66 -7.35 12.13
C GLU A 56 -2.69 -6.24 12.54
N VAL A 57 -1.39 -6.51 12.54
CA VAL A 57 -0.36 -5.48 12.79
C VAL A 57 -0.34 -4.50 11.63
N PHE A 58 -0.40 -4.98 10.39
CA PHE A 58 -0.43 -4.13 9.22
C PHE A 58 -1.69 -3.26 9.14
N LYS A 59 -2.86 -3.83 9.42
CA LYS A 59 -4.11 -3.06 9.55
C LYS A 59 -4.00 -1.99 10.63
N TYR A 60 -3.43 -2.33 11.80
CA TYR A 60 -3.23 -1.37 12.87
C TYR A 60 -2.33 -0.20 12.43
N LEU A 61 -1.20 -0.49 11.78
CA LEU A 61 -0.27 0.52 11.29
C LEU A 61 -0.90 1.41 10.21
N ALA A 62 -1.62 0.82 9.25
CA ALA A 62 -2.33 1.56 8.20
C ALA A 62 -3.41 2.47 8.81
N LYS A 63 -4.21 1.95 9.76
CA LYS A 63 -5.24 2.75 10.46
C LYS A 63 -4.63 3.87 11.29
N ALA A 64 -3.48 3.64 11.92
CA ALA A 64 -2.78 4.68 12.67
C ALA A 64 -2.42 5.87 11.77
N TYR A 65 -2.01 5.63 10.52
CA TYR A 65 -1.78 6.71 9.56
C TYR A 65 -3.10 7.32 9.05
N ALA A 66 -4.01 6.50 8.54
CA ALA A 66 -5.24 6.94 7.89
C ALA A 66 -6.15 7.75 8.82
N SER A 67 -6.34 7.31 10.06
CA SER A 67 -7.20 7.99 11.05
C SER A 67 -6.73 9.40 11.43
N ASN A 68 -5.43 9.68 11.29
CA ASN A 68 -4.84 11.00 11.56
C ASN A 68 -4.83 11.91 10.33
N HIS A 69 -5.17 11.40 9.13
CA HIS A 69 -5.20 12.19 7.91
C HIS A 69 -6.63 12.67 7.59
N PRO A 70 -6.89 13.99 7.46
CA PRO A 70 -8.25 14.55 7.37
C PRO A 70 -9.13 14.00 6.24
N ILE A 71 -8.54 13.75 5.07
CA ILE A 71 -9.25 13.21 3.89
C ILE A 71 -9.28 11.68 3.95
N MET A 72 -8.12 11.02 3.99
CA MET A 72 -8.02 9.55 4.04
C MET A 72 -8.97 8.87 5.04
N LYS A 73 -9.12 9.43 6.26
CA LYS A 73 -10.02 8.86 7.29
C LYS A 73 -11.49 8.78 6.89
N THR A 74 -11.94 9.53 5.88
CA THR A 74 -13.33 9.47 5.40
C THR A 74 -13.59 8.18 4.62
N GLY A 75 -12.54 7.56 4.09
CA GLY A 75 -12.65 6.42 3.19
C GLY A 75 -13.25 6.73 1.82
N ALA A 76 -13.51 8.00 1.52
CA ALA A 76 -14.06 8.47 0.26
C ALA A 76 -13.27 9.71 -0.17
N PRO A 77 -12.14 9.53 -0.88
CA PRO A 77 -11.25 10.63 -1.20
C PRO A 77 -11.77 11.52 -2.34
N HIS A 78 -12.68 11.02 -3.16
CA HIS A 78 -13.29 11.74 -4.29
C HIS A 78 -12.24 12.39 -5.20
N CYS A 79 -11.20 11.63 -5.53
CA CYS A 79 -10.15 12.07 -6.45
C CYS A 79 -10.77 12.36 -7.84
N PRO A 80 -10.32 13.40 -8.57
CA PRO A 80 -10.82 13.68 -9.92
C PRO A 80 -10.58 12.49 -10.85
N GLY A 81 -11.64 12.00 -11.50
CA GLY A 81 -11.61 10.82 -12.38
C GLY A 81 -11.76 9.47 -11.69
N GLU A 82 -11.78 9.44 -10.35
CA GLU A 82 -12.00 8.26 -9.51
C GLU A 82 -12.96 8.62 -8.36
N GLU A 83 -14.07 9.31 -8.67
CA GLU A 83 -14.96 9.90 -7.66
C GLU A 83 -15.68 8.86 -6.80
N ASP A 84 -15.87 7.65 -7.34
CA ASP A 84 -16.56 6.52 -6.71
C ASP A 84 -15.61 5.60 -5.92
N GLU A 85 -14.30 5.88 -5.90
CA GLU A 85 -13.32 5.08 -5.17
C GLU A 85 -13.58 5.15 -3.66
N THR A 86 -13.61 3.98 -3.01
CA THR A 86 -13.86 3.88 -1.56
C THR A 86 -12.94 2.89 -0.87
N PHE A 87 -12.50 3.28 0.34
CA PHE A 87 -11.62 2.50 1.21
C PHE A 87 -12.16 2.53 2.63
N THR A 88 -12.72 1.42 3.10
CA THR A 88 -13.23 1.36 4.47
C THR A 88 -12.11 1.69 5.47
N ASP A 89 -12.38 2.61 6.41
CA ASP A 89 -11.41 3.15 7.37
C ASP A 89 -10.19 3.87 6.74
N GLY A 90 -10.21 4.18 5.45
CA GLY A 90 -9.10 4.83 4.74
C GLY A 90 -7.89 3.92 4.48
N ILE A 91 -8.08 2.60 4.56
CA ILE A 91 -7.02 1.60 4.37
C ILE A 91 -7.44 0.56 3.33
N THR A 92 -6.46 -0.10 2.71
CA THR A 92 -6.74 -1.25 1.83
C THR A 92 -5.60 -2.27 1.86
N ASN A 93 -5.93 -3.55 1.67
CA ASN A 93 -4.93 -4.54 1.28
C ASN A 93 -4.55 -4.27 -0.18
N GLY A 94 -3.26 -4.28 -0.52
CA GLY A 94 -2.78 -3.91 -1.85
C GLY A 94 -3.39 -4.79 -2.94
N ALA A 95 -3.24 -6.11 -2.81
CA ALA A 95 -3.77 -7.09 -3.75
C ALA A 95 -5.30 -7.04 -3.86
N HIS A 96 -6.02 -6.66 -2.80
CA HIS A 96 -7.47 -6.48 -2.85
C HIS A 96 -7.89 -5.25 -3.66
N TRP A 97 -7.08 -4.19 -3.66
CA TRP A 97 -7.37 -2.98 -4.41
C TRP A 97 -7.18 -3.20 -5.91
N TYR A 98 -6.01 -3.71 -6.29
CA TYR A 98 -5.69 -4.22 -7.61
C TYR A 98 -4.40 -5.04 -7.51
N ASP A 99 -4.23 -6.05 -8.36
CA ASP A 99 -2.98 -6.84 -8.36
C ASP A 99 -1.85 -6.01 -8.99
N VAL A 100 -0.74 -5.84 -8.27
CA VAL A 100 0.42 -5.04 -8.72
C VAL A 100 1.53 -5.96 -9.24
N GLU A 101 1.65 -6.06 -10.57
CA GLU A 101 2.78 -6.71 -11.27
C GLU A 101 3.86 -5.70 -11.72
#